data_AF-A0A2M7XP22-F1
#
_entry.id   AF-A0A2M7XP22-F1
#
_cell.length_a   1.000
_cell.length_b   1.000
_cell.length_c   1.000
_cell.angle_alpha   90.00
_cell.angle_beta   90.00
_cell.angle_gamma   90.00
#
_symmetry.space_group_name_H-M   'P 1'
#
loop_
_entity.id
_entity.type
_entity.pdbx_description
1 polymer ?
#
loop_
_entity_poly.entity_id
_entity_poly.type
_entity_poly.pdbx_seq_one_letter_code
_entity_poly.pdbx_strand_id
1 'polypeptide(L)'
;KYSDALFFGHLATEKMLKAVYIQKKDEVFPAIHDLLKIAMLSGLKMDKETKDELEVVTGFNINARYDSYKHEFYDRATRQYTTRYIKFIKSFIKWLQKQI
;
A
#
# COMPACT_ATOMS: atom_id res chain seq x y z
N LYS A 1 11.88 7.36 -11.63
CA LYS A 1 10.88 8.45 -11.70
C LYS A 1 10.02 8.42 -10.43
N TYR A 2 9.28 9.49 -10.11
CA TYR A 2 8.49 9.60 -8.88
C TYR A 2 7.38 8.54 -8.76
N SER A 3 6.70 8.26 -9.87
CA SER A 3 5.71 7.20 -10.04
C SER A 3 6.27 5.81 -9.69
N ASP A 4 7.50 5.51 -10.12
CA ASP A 4 8.14 4.22 -9.82
C ASP A 4 8.32 4.04 -8.31
N ALA A 5 8.73 5.10 -7.60
CA ALA A 5 8.90 5.05 -6.15
C ALA A 5 7.57 4.76 -5.43
N LEU A 6 6.47 5.38 -5.89
CA LEU A 6 5.12 5.11 -5.39
C LEU A 6 4.67 3.67 -5.66
N PHE A 7 4.93 3.17 -6.87
CA PHE A 7 4.64 1.78 -7.24
C PHE A 7 5.41 0.77 -6.39
N PHE A 8 6.72 0.95 -6.21
CA PHE A 8 7.51 0.08 -5.33
C PHE A 8 7.11 0.22 -3.85
N GLY A 9 6.69 1.42 -3.43
CA GLY A 9 6.13 1.63 -2.11
C GLY A 9 4.83 0.85 -1.87
N HIS A 10 3.96 0.78 -2.88
CA HIS A 10 2.77 -0.08 -2.85
C HIS A 10 3.15 -1.56 -2.71
N LEU A 11 4.05 -2.07 -3.56
CA LEU A 11 4.48 -3.47 -3.51
C LEU A 11 5.11 -3.85 -2.16
N ALA A 12 5.94 -2.97 -1.60
CA ALA A 12 6.55 -3.17 -0.29
C ALA A 12 5.49 -3.28 0.82
N THR A 13 4.49 -2.39 0.79
CA THR A 13 3.37 -2.40 1.74
C THR A 13 2.55 -3.68 1.59
N GLU A 14 2.25 -4.09 0.37
CA GLU A 14 1.50 -5.31 0.06
C GLU A 14 2.19 -6.55 0.63
N LYS A 15 3.50 -6.70 0.40
CA LYS A 15 4.27 -7.84 0.91
C LYS A 15 4.32 -7.87 2.44
N MET A 16 4.44 -6.71 3.09
CA MET A 16 4.44 -6.64 4.55
C MET A 16 3.08 -6.99 5.15
N LEU A 17 1.99 -6.50 4.56
CA LEU A 17 0.63 -6.86 4.98
C LEU A 17 0.34 -8.35 4.79
N LYS A 18 0.83 -8.95 3.69
CA LYS A 18 0.79 -10.39 3.43
C LYS A 18 1.53 -11.18 4.51
N ALA A 19 2.71 -10.74 4.93
CA ALA A 19 3.46 -11.37 6.02
C ALA A 19 2.67 -11.35 7.34
N VAL A 20 2.11 -10.19 7.71
CA VAL A 20 1.27 -10.06 8.91
C VAL A 20 0.03 -10.96 8.83
N TYR A 21 -0.61 -11.07 7.66
CA TYR A 21 -1.76 -11.97 7.48
C TYR A 21 -1.38 -13.42 7.76
N ILE A 22 -0.34 -13.93 7.08
CA ILE A 22 0.09 -15.33 7.19
C ILE A 22 0.44 -15.65 8.64
N GLN A 23 1.18 -14.77 9.31
CA GLN A 23 1.56 -15.00 10.69
C GLN A 23 0.39 -15.02 11.68
N LYS A 24 -0.64 -14.21 11.45
CA LYS A 24 -1.80 -14.13 12.34
C LYS A 24 -2.87 -15.18 12.05
N LYS A 25 -2.95 -15.67 10.82
CA LYS A 25 -4.02 -16.56 10.35
C LYS A 25 -3.58 -17.99 10.07
N ASP A 26 -2.28 -18.23 9.88
CA ASP A 26 -1.72 -19.53 9.50
C ASP A 26 -2.41 -20.15 8.27
N GLU A 27 -2.87 -19.29 7.35
CA GLU A 27 -3.65 -19.65 6.17
C GLU A 27 -3.01 -19.13 4.89
N VAL A 28 -3.34 -19.79 3.76
CA VAL A 28 -2.91 -19.35 2.43
C VAL A 28 -3.56 -18.01 2.09
N PHE A 29 -2.73 -17.07 1.67
CA PHE A 29 -3.15 -15.72 1.35
C PHE A 29 -4.05 -15.65 0.09
N PRO A 30 -5.24 -15.03 0.14
CA PRO A 30 -6.12 -14.89 -1.02
C PRO A 30 -5.55 -13.92 -2.07
N ALA A 31 -5.80 -14.14 -3.37
CA ALA A 31 -5.26 -13.30 -4.46
C ALA A 31 -5.90 -11.88 -4.51
N ILE A 32 -5.53 -11.03 -3.54
CA ILE A 32 -6.02 -9.67 -3.34
C ILE A 32 -4.82 -8.71 -3.35
N HIS A 33 -4.98 -7.55 -4.00
CA HIS A 33 -3.98 -6.47 -4.05
C HIS A 33 -4.46 -5.18 -3.34
N ASP A 34 -5.71 -5.15 -2.88
CA ASP A 34 -6.28 -4.03 -2.12
C ASP A 34 -5.69 -3.99 -0.72
N LEU A 35 -4.86 -2.99 -0.42
CA LEU A 35 -4.08 -2.96 0.82
C LEU A 35 -4.98 -2.81 2.05
N LEU A 36 -6.06 -2.03 1.95
CA LEU A 36 -6.99 -1.82 3.05
C LEU A 36 -7.73 -3.13 3.36
N LYS A 37 -8.22 -3.83 2.34
CA LYS A 37 -8.88 -5.13 2.50
C LYS A 37 -7.94 -6.14 3.14
N ILE A 38 -6.68 -6.19 2.72
CA ILE A 38 -5.69 -7.10 3.32
C ILE A 38 -5.48 -6.75 4.79
N ALA A 39 -5.28 -5.48 5.13
CA ALA A 39 -5.08 -5.06 6.52
C ALA A 39 -6.28 -5.42 7.41
N MET A 40 -7.50 -5.25 6.93
CA MET A 40 -8.72 -5.64 7.65
C MET A 40 -8.79 -7.16 7.85
N LEU A 41 -8.48 -7.96 6.82
CA LEU A 41 -8.45 -9.42 6.92
C LEU A 41 -7.37 -9.92 7.90
N SER A 42 -6.26 -9.20 8.01
CA SER A 42 -5.20 -9.44 9.02
C SER A 42 -5.62 -9.04 10.44
N GLY A 43 -6.85 -8.54 10.65
CA GLY A 43 -7.35 -8.13 11.96
C GLY A 43 -6.69 -6.87 12.53
N LEU A 44 -6.10 -6.03 11.67
CA LEU A 44 -5.45 -4.80 12.09
C LEU A 44 -6.47 -3.71 12.39
N LYS A 45 -6.36 -3.11 13.59
CA LYS A 45 -7.14 -1.93 13.98
C LYS A 45 -6.35 -0.68 13.60
N MET A 46 -6.95 0.14 12.74
CA MET A 46 -6.37 1.36 12.22
C MET A 46 -7.40 2.49 12.32
N ASP A 47 -6.94 3.71 12.52
CA ASP A 47 -7.78 4.91 12.47
C ASP A 47 -8.25 5.20 11.03
N LYS A 48 -9.16 6.17 10.90
CA LYS A 48 -9.70 6.55 9.59
C LYS A 48 -8.62 7.09 8.65
N GLU A 49 -7.72 7.92 9.17
CA GLU A 49 -6.65 8.54 8.37
C GLU A 49 -5.74 7.49 7.71
N THR A 50 -5.31 6.48 8.46
CA THR A 50 -4.48 5.39 7.94
C THR A 50 -5.22 4.59 6.86
N LYS A 51 -6.54 4.38 7.02
CA LYS A 51 -7.36 3.68 6.03
C LYS A 51 -7.45 4.48 4.73
N ASP A 52 -7.75 5.78 4.84
CA ASP A 52 -7.86 6.68 3.69
C ASP A 52 -6.51 6.74 2.93
N GLU A 53 -5.38 6.77 3.64
CA GLU A 53 -4.06 6.73 3.00
C GLU A 53 -3.75 5.40 2.31
N LEU A 54 -4.18 4.26 2.88
CA LEU A 54 -4.03 2.94 2.27
C LEU A 54 -4.84 2.78 0.99
N GLU A 55 -6.02 3.38 0.91
CA GLU A 55 -6.80 3.42 -0.34
C GLU A 55 -6.03 4.15 -1.44
N VAL A 56 -5.38 5.26 -1.11
CA VAL A 56 -4.56 6.00 -2.08
C VAL A 56 -3.33 5.18 -2.49
N VAL A 57 -2.63 4.55 -1.54
CA VAL A 57 -1.46 3.70 -1.85
C VAL A 57 -1.86 2.46 -2.67
N THR A 58 -3.07 1.93 -2.49
CA THR A 58 -3.63 0.89 -3.36
C THR A 58 -3.77 1.38 -4.81
N GLY A 59 -4.05 2.67 -4.99
CA GLY A 59 -4.04 3.39 -6.27
C GLY A 59 -2.73 3.32 -7.04
N PHE A 60 -1.59 3.17 -6.35
CA PHE A 60 -0.27 3.21 -6.98
C PHE A 60 0.10 1.94 -7.75
N ASN A 61 -0.74 0.90 -7.71
CA ASN A 61 -0.58 -0.26 -8.57
C ASN A 61 -0.97 0.06 -10.02
N ILE A 62 0.00 0.59 -10.77
CA ILE A 62 -0.17 1.05 -12.15
C ILE A 62 -0.08 -0.05 -13.21
N ASN A 63 0.49 -1.21 -12.87
CA ASN A 63 0.71 -2.30 -13.84
C ASN A 63 -0.59 -3.02 -14.23
N ALA A 64 -1.66 -2.87 -13.44
CA ALA A 64 -2.95 -3.52 -13.67
C ALA A 64 -4.02 -2.60 -14.30
N ARG A 65 -3.66 -1.42 -14.85
CA ARG A 65 -4.63 -0.37 -15.24
C ARG A 65 -4.43 0.17 -16.66
N TYR A 66 -5.50 0.77 -17.20
CA TYR A 66 -5.54 1.43 -18.52
C TYR A 66 -4.57 2.61 -18.65
N ASP A 67 -4.12 2.90 -19.87
CA ASP A 67 -3.09 3.92 -20.12
C ASP A 67 -3.52 5.35 -19.77
N SER A 68 -4.81 5.69 -19.87
CA SER A 68 -5.36 6.97 -19.40
C SER A 68 -5.14 7.18 -17.90
N TYR A 69 -5.34 6.12 -17.10
CA TYR A 69 -5.09 6.16 -15.66
C TYR A 69 -3.61 6.33 -15.35
N LYS A 70 -2.72 5.69 -16.12
CA LYS A 70 -1.27 5.85 -15.96
C LYS A 70 -0.85 7.29 -16.20
N HIS A 71 -1.41 7.95 -17.22
CA HIS A 71 -1.09 9.34 -17.53
C HIS A 71 -1.45 10.28 -16.37
N GLU A 72 -2.69 10.20 -15.88
CA GLU A 72 -3.12 10.99 -14.71
C GLU A 72 -2.31 10.70 -13.44
N PHE A 73 -1.84 9.46 -13.28
CA PHE A 73 -0.99 9.10 -12.15
C PHE A 73 0.40 9.72 -12.27
N TYR A 74 0.99 9.70 -13.47
CA TYR A 74 2.29 10.33 -13.71
C TYR A 74 2.25 11.83 -13.43
N ASP A 75 1.16 12.51 -13.83
CA ASP A 75 0.98 13.95 -13.58
C ASP A 75 0.84 14.27 -12.09
N ARG A 76 0.16 13.39 -11.33
CA ARG A 76 0.01 13.52 -9.88
C ARG A 76 1.27 13.17 -9.10
N ALA A 77 2.17 12.36 -9.66
CA ALA A 77 3.41 11.90 -9.03
C ALA A 77 4.49 13.01 -8.98
N THR A 78 4.17 14.14 -8.35
CA THR A 78 5.12 15.22 -8.09
C THR A 78 6.09 14.84 -6.98
N ARG A 79 7.19 15.60 -6.83
CA ARG A 79 8.15 15.42 -5.74
C ARG A 79 7.49 15.48 -4.37
N GLN A 80 6.62 16.47 -4.15
CA GLN A 80 5.95 16.70 -2.88
C GLN A 80 4.98 15.55 -2.56
N TYR A 81 4.14 15.17 -3.53
CA TYR A 81 3.20 14.07 -3.40
C TYR A 81 3.91 12.76 -3.07
N THR A 82 4.97 12.44 -3.85
CA THR A 82 5.77 11.23 -3.66
C THR A 82 6.46 11.22 -2.31
N THR A 83 7.05 12.33 -1.89
CA THR A 83 7.74 12.42 -0.60
C THR A 83 6.78 12.20 0.57
N ARG A 84 5.55 12.75 0.50
CA ARG A 84 4.51 12.52 1.52
C ARG A 84 4.18 11.04 1.64
N TYR A 85 3.85 10.39 0.52
CA TYR A 85 3.44 8.99 0.55
C TYR A 85 4.57 8.03 0.89
N ILE A 86 5.80 8.30 0.46
CA ILE A 86 6.97 7.51 0.89
C ILE A 86 7.20 7.64 2.40
N LYS A 87 6.99 8.81 3.00
CA LYS A 87 7.07 8.96 4.46
C LYS A 87 5.99 8.15 5.16
N PHE A 88 4.75 8.23 4.69
CA PHE A 88 3.64 7.42 5.21
C PHE A 88 3.96 5.92 5.12
N ILE A 89 4.33 5.42 3.93
CA ILE A 89 4.66 4.01 3.68
C ILE A 89 5.77 3.52 4.61
N LYS A 90 6.84 4.32 4.79
CA LYS A 90 7.93 3.97 5.72
C LYS A 90 7.44 3.86 7.16
N SER A 91 6.63 4.80 7.63
CA SER A 91 6.06 4.77 8.98
C SER A 91 5.11 3.59 9.15
N PHE A 92 4.28 3.32 8.15
CA PHE A 92 3.33 2.22 8.16
C PHE A 92 4.02 0.85 8.18
N ILE A 93 5.05 0.64 7.35
CA ILE A 93 5.85 -0.59 7.37
C ILE A 93 6.51 -0.79 8.73
N LYS A 94 7.09 0.26 9.34
CA LYS A 94 7.65 0.16 10.69
C LYS A 94 6.59 -0.21 11.74
N TRP A 95 5.37 0.26 11.57
CA TRP A 95 4.26 -0.11 12.44
C TRP A 95 3.85 -1.58 12.23
N LEU A 96 3.75 -2.04 10.98
CA LEU A 96 3.46 -3.43 10.64
C LEU A 96 4.50 -4.41 11.20
N GLN A 97 5.78 -4.04 11.19
CA GLN A 97 6.85 -4.85 11.79
C GLN A 97 6.66 -5.10 13.28
N LYS A 98 5.92 -4.25 13.99
CA LYS A 98 5.57 -4.44 15.41
C LYS A 98 4.33 -5.33 15.61
N GLN A 99 3.66 -5.69 14.52
CA GLN A 99 2.50 -6.60 14.51
C GLN A 99 2.90 -8.05 14.20
N ILE A 100 4.20 -8.24 13.92
CA ILE A 100 4.88 -9.51 13.74
C ILE A 100 5.45 -9.94 15.09
#